data_AF-A0A1G8GDQ1-F1
#
_entry.id   AF-A0A1G8GDQ1-F1
#
_cell.length_a   1.000
_cell.length_b   1.000
_cell.length_c   1.000
_cell.angle_alpha   90.00
_cell.angle_beta   90.00
_cell.angle_gamma   90.00
#
_symmetry.space_group_name_H-M   'P 1'
#
loop_
_entity.id
_entity.type
_entity.pdbx_description
1 polymer ?
#
loop_
_entity_poly.entity_id
_entity_poly.type
_entity_poly.pdbx_seq_one_letter_code
_entity_poly.pdbx_strand_id
1 'polypeptide(L)'
;MNKSKSIGTTLDAIAAAEQALGRELPASHVQWLLANNGRALGALTVFPVYDADHARKTWESITRHYREGWQEWLESMGDSGNDASSLLPFAQFGTGDYYCFDYAQTGPTGEPVVVLWSHETGAATAVAPGFAAFLILPGRPG
;
A
#
# COMPACT_ATOMS: atom_id res chain seq x y z
N MET A 1 20.02 11.48 -15.49
CA MET A 1 18.99 10.85 -14.62
C MET A 1 17.62 11.24 -15.16
N ASN A 2 16.94 10.37 -15.88
CA ASN A 2 15.57 10.65 -16.33
C ASN A 2 14.68 10.67 -15.09
N LYS A 3 14.14 11.84 -14.73
CA LYS A 3 12.99 11.92 -13.83
C LYS A 3 11.84 11.23 -14.55
N SER A 4 11.59 9.97 -14.25
CA SER A 4 10.40 9.26 -14.71
C SER A 4 9.21 10.13 -14.33
N LYS A 5 8.55 10.74 -15.32
CA LYS A 5 7.29 11.47 -15.09
C LYS A 5 6.35 10.46 -14.44
N SER A 6 5.84 10.79 -13.26
CA SER A 6 4.81 9.97 -12.62
C SER A 6 3.61 9.95 -13.56
N ILE A 7 3.04 8.76 -13.74
CA ILE A 7 1.79 8.58 -14.46
C ILE A 7 0.70 8.64 -13.40
N GLY A 8 -0.32 9.47 -13.59
CA GLY A 8 -1.53 9.39 -12.81
C GLY A 8 -2.36 8.18 -13.22
N THR A 9 -3.54 8.04 -12.63
CA THR A 9 -4.55 7.06 -13.05
C THR A 9 -5.95 7.64 -12.98
N THR A 10 -6.95 6.85 -13.29
CA THR A 10 -8.37 7.24 -13.33
C THR A 10 -9.12 6.74 -12.11
N LEU A 11 -10.28 7.34 -11.85
CA LEU A 11 -11.19 6.86 -10.81
C LEU A 11 -11.72 5.46 -11.13
N ASP A 12 -11.92 5.12 -12.40
CA ASP A 12 -12.38 3.79 -12.82
C ASP A 12 -11.35 2.70 -12.50
N ALA A 13 -10.05 2.96 -12.71
CA ALA A 13 -8.98 2.04 -12.35
C ALA A 13 -8.88 1.85 -10.83
N ILE A 14 -9.07 2.93 -10.07
CA ILE A 14 -9.11 2.90 -8.60
C ILE A 14 -10.31 2.08 -8.11
N ALA A 15 -11.52 2.35 -8.63
CA ALA A 15 -12.72 1.61 -8.28
C ALA A 15 -12.60 0.11 -8.61
N ALA A 16 -11.97 -0.23 -9.74
CA ALA A 16 -11.69 -1.62 -10.09
C ALA A 16 -10.72 -2.29 -9.10
N ALA A 17 -9.69 -1.56 -8.65
CA ALA A 17 -8.77 -2.06 -7.63
C ALA A 17 -9.45 -2.24 -6.27
N GLU A 18 -10.28 -1.29 -5.84
CA GLU A 18 -11.08 -1.38 -4.60
C GLU A 18 -12.05 -2.56 -4.63
N GLN A 19 -12.77 -2.74 -5.75
CA GLN A 19 -13.64 -3.89 -5.97
C GLN A 19 -12.85 -5.21 -5.89
N ALA A 20 -11.65 -5.26 -6.49
CA ALA A 20 -10.81 -6.44 -6.46
C ALA A 20 -10.22 -6.74 -5.07
N LEU A 21 -9.96 -5.71 -4.27
CA LEU A 21 -9.47 -5.81 -2.89
C LEU A 21 -10.60 -6.08 -1.89
N GLY A 22 -11.86 -5.82 -2.27
CA GLY A 22 -13.02 -5.91 -1.39
C GLY A 22 -13.03 -4.84 -0.29
N ARG A 23 -12.33 -3.72 -0.50
CA ARG A 23 -12.23 -2.60 0.45
C ARG A 23 -11.87 -1.30 -0.26
N GLU A 24 -12.32 -0.18 0.29
CA GLU A 24 -12.00 1.16 -0.21
C GLU A 24 -10.58 1.58 0.18
N LEU A 25 -9.89 2.28 -0.72
CA LEU A 25 -8.59 2.88 -0.44
C LEU A 25 -8.77 4.19 0.34
N PRO A 26 -7.80 4.59 1.19
CA PRO A 26 -7.88 5.86 1.89
C PRO A 26 -8.00 7.03 0.91
N ALA A 27 -8.85 8.02 1.22
CA ALA A 27 -9.11 9.15 0.32
C ALA A 27 -7.82 9.90 -0.05
N SER A 28 -6.91 10.10 0.90
CA SER A 28 -5.61 10.74 0.64
C SER A 28 -4.69 9.88 -0.23
N HIS A 29 -4.81 8.55 -0.18
CA HIS A 29 -4.12 7.63 -1.09
C HIS A 29 -4.71 7.70 -2.51
N VAL A 30 -6.03 7.73 -2.65
CA VAL A 30 -6.74 7.95 -3.91
C VAL A 30 -6.27 9.24 -4.59
N GLN A 31 -6.26 10.37 -3.87
CA GLN A 31 -5.77 11.65 -4.39
C GLN A 31 -4.31 11.56 -4.87
N TRP A 32 -3.48 10.81 -4.16
CA TRP A 32 -2.10 10.61 -4.55
C TRP A 32 -1.95 9.74 -5.80
N LEU A 33 -2.72 8.65 -5.91
CA LEU A 33 -2.74 7.75 -7.07
C LEU A 33 -3.17 8.47 -8.34
N LEU A 34 -4.17 9.35 -8.26
CA LEU A 34 -4.61 10.17 -9.40
C LEU A 34 -3.47 11.02 -9.99
N ALA A 35 -2.49 11.43 -9.17
CA ALA A 35 -1.35 12.22 -9.62
C ALA A 35 -0.06 11.41 -9.85
N ASN A 36 0.08 10.24 -9.20
CA ASN A 36 1.37 9.55 -9.11
C ASN A 36 1.34 8.05 -9.44
N ASN A 37 0.17 7.42 -9.54
CA ASN A 37 -0.08 5.98 -9.74
C ASN A 37 1.16 5.07 -9.75
N GLY A 38 1.72 4.85 -8.55
CA GLY A 38 2.97 4.10 -8.35
C GLY A 38 4.21 4.96 -8.50
N ARG A 39 4.98 5.09 -7.42
CA ARG A 39 6.16 5.97 -7.39
C ARG A 39 7.18 5.54 -6.36
N ALA A 40 8.45 5.64 -6.74
CA ALA A 40 9.57 5.59 -5.81
C ALA A 40 9.78 6.96 -5.14
N LEU A 41 9.79 6.98 -3.81
CA LEU A 41 10.08 8.11 -2.94
C LEU A 41 11.35 7.79 -2.13
N GLY A 42 12.53 7.88 -2.75
CA GLY A 42 13.76 7.35 -2.16
C GLY A 42 13.82 5.84 -2.35
N ALA A 43 14.09 5.07 -1.30
CA ALA A 43 14.02 3.61 -1.38
C ALA A 43 12.58 3.07 -1.23
N LEU A 44 11.66 3.89 -0.70
CA LEU A 44 10.25 3.55 -0.60
C LEU A 44 9.62 3.46 -1.99
N THR A 45 8.96 2.35 -2.29
CA THR A 45 8.16 2.15 -3.51
C THR A 45 6.70 1.99 -3.12
N VAL A 46 5.88 2.97 -3.48
CA VAL A 46 4.41 2.91 -3.33
C VAL A 46 3.82 2.17 -4.53
N PHE A 47 2.96 1.19 -4.28
CA PHE A 47 2.36 0.36 -5.32
C PHE A 47 1.33 1.15 -6.15
N PRO A 48 1.33 1.01 -7.48
CA PRO A 48 0.26 1.51 -8.33
C PRO A 48 -1.04 0.73 -8.14
N VAL A 49 -2.15 1.28 -8.62
CA VAL A 49 -3.29 0.46 -9.07
C VAL A 49 -3.07 0.07 -10.53
N TYR A 50 -3.58 -1.11 -10.91
CA TYR A 50 -3.45 -1.56 -12.29
C TYR A 50 -4.24 -0.64 -13.23
N ASP A 51 -3.55 -0.12 -14.25
CA ASP A 51 -4.11 0.76 -15.25
C ASP A 51 -3.82 0.16 -16.64
N ALA A 52 -4.86 -0.16 -17.40
CA ALA A 52 -4.71 -0.82 -18.69
C ALA A 52 -3.93 0.02 -19.71
N ASP A 53 -4.04 1.35 -19.64
CA ASP A 53 -3.30 2.27 -20.52
C ASP A 53 -1.80 2.30 -20.18
N HIS A 54 -1.44 1.85 -18.97
CA HIS A 54 -0.09 1.80 -18.45
C HIS A 54 0.31 0.41 -17.95
N ALA A 55 -0.29 -0.64 -18.51
CA ALA A 55 -0.24 -2.00 -17.96
C ALA A 55 1.17 -2.49 -17.59
N ARG A 56 2.17 -2.20 -18.43
CA ARG A 56 3.58 -2.59 -18.17
C ARG A 56 4.17 -1.92 -16.92
N LYS A 57 3.79 -0.67 -16.64
CA LYS A 57 4.29 0.11 -15.50
C LYS A 57 3.52 -0.19 -14.22
N THR A 58 2.25 -0.58 -14.34
CA THR A 58 1.35 -0.82 -13.23
C THR A 58 1.10 -2.32 -12.97
N TRP A 59 1.91 -3.19 -13.57
CA TRP A 59 1.79 -4.64 -13.45
C TRP A 59 1.95 -5.11 -12.00
N GLU A 60 2.93 -4.54 -11.30
CA GLU A 60 3.18 -4.73 -9.87
C GLU A 60 2.19 -3.90 -9.03
N SER A 61 0.89 -4.09 -9.27
CA SER A 61 -0.17 -3.33 -8.61
C SER A 61 -0.40 -3.76 -7.16
N ILE A 62 -1.00 -2.88 -6.37
CA ILE A 62 -1.42 -3.16 -5.00
C ILE A 62 -2.29 -4.42 -4.89
N THR A 63 -3.22 -4.63 -5.84
CA THR A 63 -4.06 -5.82 -5.89
C THR A 63 -3.25 -7.09 -6.12
N ARG A 64 -2.21 -7.02 -6.97
CA ARG A 64 -1.30 -8.14 -7.21
C ARG A 64 -0.49 -8.46 -5.97
N HIS A 65 0.16 -7.46 -5.36
CA HIS A 65 0.92 -7.64 -4.13
C HIS A 65 0.06 -8.24 -3.01
N TYR A 66 -1.20 -7.79 -2.89
CA TYR A 66 -2.13 -8.34 -1.91
C TYR A 66 -2.49 -9.81 -2.19
N ARG A 67 -2.78 -10.18 -3.44
CA ARG A 67 -3.25 -11.53 -3.77
C ARG A 67 -2.14 -12.57 -3.91
N GLU A 68 -1.03 -12.21 -4.53
CA GLU A 68 0.05 -13.15 -4.86
C GLU A 68 1.14 -13.17 -3.80
N GLY A 69 1.39 -12.06 -3.08
CA GLY A 69 2.43 -12.02 -2.05
C GLY A 69 1.86 -12.13 -0.64
N TRP A 70 0.96 -11.22 -0.30
CA TRP A 70 0.44 -11.08 1.05
C TRP A 70 -0.45 -12.26 1.47
N GLN A 71 -1.39 -12.68 0.62
CA GLN A 71 -2.27 -13.81 0.92
C GLN A 71 -1.49 -15.13 1.05
N GLU A 72 -0.51 -15.39 0.20
CA GLU A 72 0.36 -16.58 0.34
C GLU A 72 1.10 -16.58 1.68
N TRP A 73 1.60 -15.42 2.13
CA TRP A 73 2.22 -15.30 3.45
C TRP A 73 1.21 -15.58 4.58
N LEU A 74 0.02 -14.98 4.52
CA LEU A 74 -1.05 -15.21 5.51
C LEU A 74 -1.40 -16.70 5.62
N GLU A 75 -1.54 -17.39 4.49
CA GLU A 75 -1.84 -18.82 4.44
C GLU A 75 -0.71 -19.65 5.05
N SER A 76 0.56 -19.28 4.78
CA SER A 76 1.73 -19.97 5.32
C SER A 76 1.88 -19.84 6.84
N MET A 77 1.37 -18.75 7.41
CA MET A 77 1.42 -18.48 8.85
C MET A 77 0.29 -19.17 9.62
N GLY A 78 -0.75 -19.66 8.94
CA GLY A 78 -1.87 -20.37 9.55
C GLY A 78 -2.59 -19.55 10.63
N ASP A 79 -3.08 -20.22 11.67
CA ASP A 79 -3.85 -19.63 12.79
C ASP A 79 -2.96 -19.01 13.89
N SER A 80 -1.80 -18.46 13.51
CA SER A 80 -0.77 -17.97 14.45
C SER A 80 -1.16 -16.72 15.25
N GLY A 81 -2.45 -16.35 15.26
CA GLY A 81 -3.01 -15.27 16.09
C GLY A 81 -2.65 -13.86 15.63
N ASN A 82 -1.99 -13.72 14.48
CA ASN A 82 -1.70 -12.41 13.87
C ASN A 82 -2.93 -11.93 13.07
N ASP A 83 -3.58 -10.86 13.53
CA ASP A 83 -4.71 -10.24 12.84
C ASP A 83 -4.26 -9.38 11.65
N ALA A 84 -3.48 -9.99 10.76
CA ALA A 84 -2.98 -9.38 9.54
C ALA A 84 -4.08 -9.31 8.44
N SER A 85 -5.29 -9.79 8.73
CA SER A 85 -6.47 -9.75 7.87
C SER A 85 -6.98 -8.32 7.63
N SER A 86 -6.81 -7.46 8.64
CA SER A 86 -7.13 -6.04 8.63
C SER A 86 -6.12 -5.22 7.82
N LEU A 87 -4.95 -5.77 7.50
CA LEU A 87 -3.88 -5.04 6.84
C LEU A 87 -3.98 -5.10 5.31
N LEU A 88 -3.68 -3.99 4.66
CA LEU A 88 -3.50 -3.90 3.22
C LEU A 88 -2.12 -3.31 2.90
N PRO A 89 -1.17 -4.08 2.36
CA PRO A 89 0.12 -3.56 1.92
C PRO A 89 -0.05 -2.54 0.79
N PHE A 90 0.63 -1.41 0.89
CA PHE A 90 0.61 -0.36 -0.15
C PHE A 90 2.01 0.14 -0.55
N ALA A 91 3.05 -0.18 0.21
CA ALA A 91 4.41 0.18 -0.15
C ALA A 91 5.45 -0.76 0.47
N GLN A 92 6.64 -0.80 -0.12
CA GLN A 92 7.80 -1.56 0.37
C GLN A 92 9.10 -0.77 0.21
N PHE A 93 10.17 -1.23 0.84
CA PHE A 93 11.51 -0.63 0.70
C PHE A 93 12.63 -1.68 0.51
N GLY A 94 12.27 -2.88 0.05
CA GLY A 94 13.23 -3.90 -0.43
C GLY A 94 13.76 -4.87 0.63
N THR A 95 13.25 -4.84 1.86
CA THR A 95 13.63 -5.77 2.94
C THR A 95 12.68 -6.95 3.11
N GLY A 96 11.57 -6.99 2.35
CA GLY A 96 10.45 -7.91 2.59
C GLY A 96 9.36 -7.32 3.49
N ASP A 97 9.65 -6.24 4.21
CA ASP A 97 8.68 -5.53 5.04
C ASP A 97 7.75 -4.66 4.19
N TYR A 98 6.54 -4.46 4.70
CA TYR A 98 5.51 -3.66 4.05
C TYR A 98 5.04 -2.53 4.95
N TYR A 99 4.77 -1.38 4.33
CA TYR A 99 3.83 -0.43 4.91
C TYR A 99 2.42 -0.85 4.53
N CYS A 100 1.56 -0.93 5.54
CA CYS A 100 0.19 -1.36 5.39
C CYS A 100 -0.77 -0.28 5.89
N PHE A 101 -1.95 -0.22 5.28
CA PHE A 101 -3.13 0.38 5.91
C PHE A 101 -3.71 -0.64 6.87
N ASP A 102 -3.82 -0.26 8.14
CA ASP A 102 -4.47 -1.05 9.18
C ASP A 102 -5.92 -0.59 9.34
N TYR A 103 -6.86 -1.39 8.85
CA TYR A 103 -8.29 -1.10 8.92
C TYR A 103 -8.91 -1.46 10.27
N ALA A 104 -8.17 -2.10 11.19
CA ALA A 104 -8.63 -2.28 12.57
C ALA A 104 -8.52 -0.99 13.39
N GLN A 105 -7.74 -0.01 12.91
CA GLN A 105 -7.49 1.26 13.58
C GLN A 105 -7.85 2.45 12.69
N THR A 106 -8.73 3.32 13.17
CA THR A 106 -9.09 4.55 12.47
C THR A 106 -8.34 5.74 13.04
N GLY A 107 -7.64 6.46 12.19
CA GLY A 107 -6.95 7.70 12.52
C GLY A 107 -7.90 8.90 12.70
N PRO A 108 -7.36 10.06 13.12
CA PRO A 108 -8.14 11.27 13.39
C PRO A 108 -8.83 11.86 12.15
N THR A 109 -8.39 11.49 10.94
CA THR A 109 -9.00 11.91 9.67
C THR A 109 -10.11 10.96 9.20
N GLY A 110 -10.40 9.88 9.94
CA GLY A 110 -11.32 8.83 9.51
C GLY A 110 -10.70 7.81 8.55
N GLU A 111 -9.41 7.95 8.22
CA GLU A 111 -8.67 7.00 7.38
C GLU A 111 -7.99 5.92 8.24
N PRO A 112 -7.68 4.73 7.69
CA PRO A 112 -6.90 3.73 8.41
C PRO A 112 -5.50 4.23 8.77
N VAL A 113 -5.01 3.80 9.92
CA VAL A 113 -3.65 4.08 10.39
C VAL A 113 -2.63 3.40 9.47
N VAL A 114 -1.46 4.02 9.29
CA VAL A 114 -0.34 3.39 8.58
C VAL A 114 0.55 2.67 9.58
N VAL A 115 0.81 1.40 9.33
CA VAL A 115 1.71 0.55 10.11
C VAL A 115 2.89 0.09 9.27
N LEU A 116 4.04 -0.16 9.93
CA LEU A 116 5.13 -0.95 9.38
C LEU A 116 4.96 -2.39 9.85
N TRP A 117 4.80 -3.30 8.91
CA TRP A 117 4.70 -4.73 9.15
C TRP A 117 6.03 -5.42 8.83
N SER A 118 6.48 -6.28 9.74
CA SER A 118 7.73 -7.04 9.63
C SER A 118 7.46 -8.44 9.07
N HIS A 119 8.13 -8.81 7.98
CA HIS A 119 7.98 -10.15 7.39
C HIS A 119 8.63 -11.26 8.22
N GLU A 120 9.63 -10.91 9.05
CA GLU A 120 10.33 -11.86 9.93
C GLU A 120 9.50 -12.26 11.15
N THR A 121 8.73 -11.31 11.70
CA THR A 121 8.01 -11.50 12.98
C THR A 121 6.50 -11.50 12.83
N GLY A 122 5.98 -11.00 11.69
CA GLY A 122 4.57 -10.75 11.46
C GLY A 122 3.99 -9.58 12.26
N ALA A 123 4.78 -8.89 13.09
CA ALA A 123 4.31 -7.79 13.92
C ALA A 123 4.07 -6.52 13.08
N ALA A 124 3.02 -5.78 13.44
CA ALA A 124 2.69 -4.48 12.86
C ALA A 124 2.83 -3.36 13.91
N THR A 125 3.56 -2.30 13.57
CA THR A 125 3.77 -1.13 14.45
C THR A 125 3.24 0.12 13.77
N ALA A 126 2.38 0.89 14.45
CA ALA A 126 1.87 2.16 13.92
C ALA A 126 3.00 3.18 13.72
N VAL A 127 3.02 3.80 12.53
CA VAL A 127 4.02 4.81 12.15
C VAL A 127 3.41 6.15 11.75
N ALA A 128 2.16 6.17 11.28
CA ALA A 128 1.47 7.41 10.94
C ALA A 128 -0.04 7.30 11.17
N PRO A 129 -0.73 8.39 11.54
CA PRO A 129 -2.18 8.40 11.74
C PRO A 129 -3.02 8.32 10.45
N GLY A 130 -2.38 8.20 9.28
CA GLY A 130 -3.02 8.14 7.96
C GLY A 130 -2.00 8.37 6.84
N PHE A 131 -2.41 8.13 5.59
CA PHE A 131 -1.48 8.17 4.44
C PHE A 131 -0.91 9.57 4.18
N ALA A 132 -1.71 10.63 4.29
CA ALA A 132 -1.23 12.00 4.14
C ALA A 132 -0.11 12.35 5.16
N ALA A 133 -0.29 11.94 6.43
CA ALA A 133 0.71 12.13 7.47
C ALA A 133 1.97 11.28 7.20
N PHE A 134 1.78 10.06 6.70
CA PHE A 134 2.89 9.19 6.29
C PHE A 134 3.78 9.82 5.20
N LEU A 135 3.18 10.51 4.22
CA LEU A 135 3.93 11.15 3.13
C LEU A 135 4.87 12.27 3.60
N ILE A 136 4.61 12.88 4.76
CA ILE A 136 5.42 13.97 5.33
C ILE A 136 6.35 13.52 6.45
N LEU A 137 6.35 12.23 6.82
CA LEU A 137 7.23 11.71 7.86
C LEU A 137 8.71 11.91 7.47
N PRO A 138 9.51 12.56 8.34
CA PRO A 138 10.95 12.62 8.18
C PRO A 138 11.56 11.25 8.54
N GLY A 139 12.62 10.85 7.83
CA GLY A 139 13.39 9.65 8.19
C GLY A 139 12.66 8.32 8.00
N ARG A 140 11.71 8.24 7.07
CA ARG A 140 11.16 6.95 6.60
C ARG A 140 12.35 6.02 6.28
N PRO A 141 12.43 4.79 6.83
CA PRO A 141 13.47 3.85 6.43
C PRO A 141 13.35 3.64 4.91
N GLY A 142 14.35 4.15 4.19
CA GLY A 142 14.43 4.17 2.72
C GLY A 142 15.06 5.42 2.15
#